data_AF-A0A8D6PTV1-F1
#
_entry.id   AF-A0A8D6PTV1-F1
#
_cell.length_a   1.000
_cell.length_b   1.000
_cell.length_c   1.000
_cell.angle_alpha   90.00
_cell.angle_beta   90.00
_cell.angle_gamma   90.00
#
_symmetry.space_group_name_H-M   'P 1'
#
loop_
_entity.id
_entity.type
_entity.pdbx_description
1 polymer ?
#
loop_
_entity_poly.entity_id
_entity_poly.type
_entity_poly.pdbx_seq_one_letter_code
_entity_poly.pdbx_strand_id
1 'polypeptide(L)'
;MNIEEELKKIVNRKDYDFWEFLKKAYENNIKLDIGHFILLNILMGVNEIFKNLSKKYGTEEAKKILEKNRIFAKNSDFVSGEFLKNYIDRKSRVAVHNRIKDLKTLGFKIESKSGPFGGYKIVGYPEWFKNNKEL
;
A
#
# COMPACT_ATOMS: atom_id res chain seq x y z
N MET A 1 -10.65 -15.86 -8.30
CA MET A 1 -9.76 -14.68 -8.19
C MET A 1 -8.40 -15.22 -7.77
N ASN A 2 -7.41 -15.13 -8.66
CA ASN A 2 -6.04 -15.50 -8.34
C ASN A 2 -5.35 -14.28 -7.69
N ILE A 3 -5.09 -14.35 -6.39
CA ILE A 3 -4.52 -13.22 -5.63
C ILE A 3 -3.14 -12.84 -6.14
N GLU A 4 -2.34 -13.81 -6.58
CA GLU A 4 -0.98 -13.55 -7.07
C GLU A 4 -0.97 -12.78 -8.40
N GLU A 5 -1.87 -13.16 -9.32
CA GLU A 5 -2.05 -12.44 -10.59
C GLU A 5 -2.56 -11.01 -10.36
N GLU A 6 -3.51 -10.82 -9.43
CA GLU A 6 -4.00 -9.50 -9.07
C GLU A 6 -2.89 -8.63 -8.45
N LEU A 7 -2.07 -9.20 -7.56
CA LEU A 7 -0.92 -8.49 -6.99
C LEU A 7 0.10 -8.07 -8.05
N LYS A 8 0.38 -8.92 -9.06
CA LYS A 8 1.28 -8.57 -10.18
C LYS A 8 0.75 -7.38 -10.99
N LYS A 9 -0.57 -7.31 -11.22
CA LYS A 9 -1.21 -6.16 -11.87
C LYS A 9 -1.12 -4.90 -11.00
N ILE A 10 -1.42 -5.03 -9.71
CA ILE A 10 -1.38 -3.93 -8.74
C ILE A 10 0.01 -3.31 -8.67
N VAL A 11 1.07 -4.12 -8.54
CA VAL A 11 2.45 -3.62 -8.41
C VAL A 11 2.87 -2.75 -9.59
N ASN A 12 2.40 -3.08 -10.80
CA ASN A 12 2.75 -2.40 -12.04
C ASN A 12 1.79 -1.26 -12.41
N ARG A 13 0.85 -0.91 -11.53
CA ARG A 13 -0.11 0.18 -11.74
C ARG A 13 0.62 1.52 -11.85
N LYS A 14 0.25 2.33 -12.85
CA LYS A 14 0.87 3.64 -13.18
C LYS A 14 -0.18 4.71 -13.48
N ASP A 15 -1.38 4.59 -12.91
CA ASP A 15 -2.51 5.51 -13.12
C ASP A 15 -2.41 6.75 -12.21
N TYR A 16 -1.21 7.32 -12.10
CA TYR A 16 -0.92 8.50 -11.30
C TYR A 16 -0.41 9.62 -12.18
N ASP A 17 -0.76 10.85 -11.83
CA ASP A 17 -0.06 12.01 -12.34
C ASP A 17 1.34 12.08 -11.72
N PHE A 18 2.32 11.57 -12.46
CA PHE A 18 3.71 11.55 -12.04
C PHE A 18 4.27 12.96 -11.80
N TRP A 19 3.82 13.96 -12.57
CA TRP A 19 4.27 15.34 -12.42
C TRP A 19 3.79 15.95 -11.11
N GLU A 20 2.53 15.73 -10.76
CA GLU A 20 2.01 16.20 -9.46
C GLU A 20 2.72 15.51 -8.29
N PHE A 21 3.04 14.21 -8.41
CA PHE A 21 3.87 13.52 -7.42
C PHE A 21 5.26 14.15 -7.25
N LEU A 22 5.95 14.43 -8.36
CA LEU A 22 7.26 15.08 -8.33
C LEU A 22 7.19 16.47 -7.71
N LYS A 23 6.19 17.27 -8.08
CA LYS A 23 5.95 18.60 -7.51
C LYS A 23 5.76 18.52 -6.00
N LYS A 24 4.86 17.64 -5.53
CA LYS A 24 4.59 17.46 -4.09
C LYS A 24 5.80 16.95 -3.32
N ALA A 25 6.61 16.07 -3.93
CA ALA A 25 7.85 15.60 -3.33
C ALA A 25 8.91 16.70 -3.24
N TYR A 26 9.05 17.52 -4.28
CA TYR A 26 9.94 18.68 -4.28
C TYR A 26 9.56 19.68 -3.18
N GLU A 27 8.27 20.04 -3.10
CA GLU A 27 7.73 20.94 -2.07
C GLU A 27 8.00 20.45 -0.63
N ASN A 28 8.13 19.14 -0.44
CA ASN A 28 8.35 18.51 0.88
C ASN A 28 9.79 18.00 1.09
N ASN A 29 10.72 18.28 0.17
CA ASN A 29 12.11 17.79 0.20
C ASN A 29 12.22 16.25 0.33
N ILE A 30 11.36 15.53 -0.39
CA ILE A 30 11.32 14.06 -0.41
C ILE A 30 12.00 13.53 -1.67
N LYS A 31 12.86 12.53 -1.49
CA LYS A 31 13.50 11.80 -2.61
C LYS A 31 12.65 10.59 -2.97
N LEU A 32 11.79 10.77 -3.98
CA LEU A 32 11.01 9.66 -4.52
C LEU A 32 11.89 8.65 -5.25
N ASP A 33 11.46 7.39 -5.18
CA ASP A 33 11.98 6.29 -5.99
C ASP A 33 10.86 5.30 -6.29
N ILE A 34 11.14 4.31 -7.14
CA ILE A 34 10.16 3.31 -7.57
C ILE A 34 9.52 2.55 -6.39
N GLY A 35 10.25 2.38 -5.29
CA GLY A 35 9.73 1.71 -4.10
C GLY A 35 8.56 2.44 -3.47
N HIS A 36 8.49 3.78 -3.57
CA HIS A 36 7.35 4.54 -3.06
C HIS A 36 6.06 4.16 -3.80
N PHE A 37 6.14 4.11 -5.13
CA PHE A 37 5.01 3.78 -6.00
C PHE A 37 4.58 2.32 -5.83
N ILE A 38 5.54 1.38 -5.74
CA ILE A 38 5.24 -0.04 -5.48
C ILE A 38 4.49 -0.22 -4.15
N LEU A 39 4.94 0.43 -3.08
CA LEU A 39 4.28 0.32 -1.77
C LEU A 39 2.88 0.94 -1.80
N LEU A 40 2.75 2.13 -2.40
CA LEU A 40 1.45 2.79 -2.54
C LEU A 40 0.47 1.92 -3.35
N ASN A 41 0.91 1.39 -4.48
CA ASN A 41 0.18 0.44 -5.32
C ASN A 41 -0.37 -0.73 -4.49
N ILE A 42 0.51 -1.42 -3.76
CA ILE A 42 0.12 -2.58 -2.95
C ILE A 42 -0.89 -2.20 -1.88
N LEU A 43 -0.67 -1.10 -1.15
CA LEU A 43 -1.61 -0.67 -0.10
C LEU A 43 -3.01 -0.38 -0.66
N MET A 44 -3.08 0.29 -1.82
CA MET A 44 -4.33 0.60 -2.50
C MET A 44 -5.01 -0.67 -3.03
N GLY A 45 -4.26 -1.49 -3.75
CA GLY A 45 -4.79 -2.70 -4.38
C GLY A 45 -5.21 -3.76 -3.37
N VAL A 46 -4.47 -3.94 -2.27
CA VAL A 46 -4.89 -4.86 -1.20
C VAL A 46 -6.18 -4.36 -0.51
N ASN A 47 -6.37 -3.05 -0.36
CA ASN A 47 -7.62 -2.50 0.15
C ASN A 47 -8.80 -2.77 -0.80
N GLU A 48 -8.58 -2.66 -2.12
CA GLU A 48 -9.59 -3.02 -3.14
C GLU A 48 -9.90 -4.53 -3.12
N ILE A 49 -8.88 -5.39 -3.10
CA ILE A 49 -9.03 -6.85 -2.97
C ILE A 49 -9.82 -7.19 -1.71
N PHE A 50 -9.46 -6.59 -0.56
CA PHE A 50 -10.13 -6.84 0.71
C PHE A 50 -11.61 -6.46 0.66
N LYS A 51 -11.96 -5.33 0.06
CA LYS A 51 -13.36 -4.92 -0.14
C LYS A 51 -14.12 -5.91 -1.03
N ASN A 52 -13.51 -6.36 -2.12
CA ASN A 52 -14.12 -7.32 -3.04
C ASN A 52 -14.34 -8.69 -2.40
N LEU A 53 -13.34 -9.20 -1.66
CA LEU A 53 -13.47 -10.43 -0.87
C LEU A 53 -14.52 -10.29 0.22
N SER A 54 -14.56 -9.16 0.93
CA SER A 54 -15.53 -8.93 2.01
C SER A 54 -16.96 -8.91 1.49
N LYS A 55 -17.20 -8.33 0.29
CA LYS A 55 -18.50 -8.38 -0.38
C LYS A 55 -18.92 -9.80 -0.76
N LYS A 56 -17.95 -10.66 -1.13
CA LYS A 56 -18.23 -12.00 -1.65
C LYS A 56 -18.33 -13.08 -0.55
N TYR A 57 -17.50 -12.98 0.48
CA TYR A 57 -17.33 -14.04 1.48
C TYR A 57 -17.54 -13.56 2.93
N GLY A 58 -17.80 -12.26 3.12
CA GLY A 58 -17.83 -11.63 4.45
C GLY A 58 -16.44 -11.18 4.92
N THR A 59 -16.43 -10.17 5.77
CA THR A 59 -15.21 -9.50 6.26
C THR A 59 -14.24 -10.46 6.95
N GLU A 60 -14.75 -11.39 7.76
CA GLU A 60 -13.91 -12.29 8.55
C GLU A 60 -13.20 -13.32 7.67
N GLU A 61 -13.90 -13.87 6.68
CA GLU A 61 -13.30 -14.82 5.74
C GLU A 61 -12.31 -14.11 4.80
N ALA A 62 -12.61 -12.88 4.38
CA ALA A 62 -11.69 -12.04 3.62
C ALA A 62 -10.36 -11.80 4.36
N LYS A 63 -10.42 -11.51 5.67
CA LYS A 63 -9.21 -11.38 6.51
C LYS A 63 -8.40 -12.68 6.53
N LYS A 64 -9.06 -13.82 6.78
CA LYS A 64 -8.40 -15.14 6.80
C LYS A 64 -7.72 -15.47 5.47
N ILE A 65 -8.37 -15.16 4.35
CA ILE A 65 -7.78 -15.37 3.01
C ILE A 65 -6.49 -14.55 2.85
N LEU A 66 -6.52 -13.26 3.19
CA LEU A 66 -5.33 -12.39 3.05
C LEU A 66 -4.23 -12.72 4.05
N GLU A 67 -4.57 -13.15 5.27
CA GLU A 67 -3.61 -13.63 6.26
C GLU A 67 -2.94 -14.94 5.83
N LYS A 68 -3.70 -15.92 5.32
CA LYS A 68 -3.16 -17.19 4.78
C LYS A 68 -2.16 -16.96 3.64
N ASN A 69 -2.36 -15.92 2.84
CA ASN A 69 -1.44 -15.51 1.77
C ASN A 69 -0.28 -14.61 2.27
N ARG A 70 -0.12 -14.44 3.59
CA ARG A 70 0.90 -13.60 4.24
C ARG A 70 0.83 -12.12 3.87
N ILE A 71 -0.28 -11.67 3.27
CA ILE A 71 -0.50 -10.27 2.88
C ILE A 71 -0.81 -9.47 4.12
N PHE A 72 -1.78 -9.92 4.92
CA PHE A 72 -2.10 -9.30 6.20
C PHE A 72 -1.18 -9.82 7.31
N ALA A 73 -0.84 -8.94 8.24
CA ALA A 73 -0.21 -9.34 9.49
C ALA A 73 -1.21 -10.12 10.36
N LYS A 74 -0.69 -11.09 11.12
CA LYS A 74 -1.48 -12.01 11.95
C LYS A 74 -2.53 -11.27 12.80
N ASN A 75 -3.77 -11.77 12.78
CA ASN A 75 -4.90 -11.22 13.54
C ASN A 75 -5.12 -9.72 13.28
N SER A 76 -4.99 -9.29 12.03
CA SER A 76 -5.17 -7.88 11.65
C SER A 76 -5.60 -7.70 10.20
N ASP A 77 -6.02 -6.49 9.86
CA ASP A 77 -6.31 -6.02 8.50
C ASP A 77 -5.23 -5.05 7.99
N PHE A 78 -4.02 -5.14 8.53
CA PHE A 78 -2.87 -4.36 8.12
C PHE A 78 -2.00 -5.19 7.18
N VAL A 79 -1.55 -4.59 6.07
CA VAL A 79 -0.59 -5.22 5.16
C VAL A 79 0.75 -5.37 5.89
N SER A 80 1.27 -6.59 5.92
CA SER A 80 2.49 -6.96 6.62
C SER A 80 3.69 -6.17 6.09
N GLY A 81 4.46 -5.56 7.00
CA GLY A 81 5.71 -4.88 6.62
C GLY A 81 6.75 -5.84 6.04
N GLU A 82 6.72 -7.10 6.45
CA GLU A 82 7.57 -8.16 5.90
C GLU A 82 7.16 -8.54 4.47
N PHE A 83 5.85 -8.58 4.19
CA PHE A 83 5.33 -8.78 2.84
C PHE A 83 5.75 -7.63 1.92
N LEU A 84 5.55 -6.38 2.35
CA LEU A 84 5.92 -5.18 1.59
C LEU A 84 7.41 -5.10 1.27
N LYS A 85 8.27 -5.52 2.21
CA LYS A 85 9.72 -5.54 2.03
C LYS A 85 10.13 -6.35 0.78
N ASN A 86 9.46 -7.47 0.53
CA ASN A 86 9.78 -8.35 -0.60
C ASN A 86 9.48 -7.73 -1.96
N TYR A 87 8.58 -6.73 -2.03
CA TYR A 87 8.20 -6.09 -3.30
C TYR A 87 9.10 -4.92 -3.69
N ILE A 88 9.84 -4.35 -2.75
CA ILE A 88 10.78 -3.25 -3.03
C ILE A 88 12.24 -3.74 -3.16
N ASP A 89 12.45 -5.05 -3.17
CA ASP A 89 13.76 -5.71 -3.24
C ASP A 89 14.79 -5.12 -2.26
N ARG A 90 14.37 -4.90 -1.00
CA ARG A 90 15.25 -4.38 0.06
C ARG A 90 15.41 -5.39 1.18
N LYS A 91 16.62 -5.45 1.73
CA LYS A 91 16.94 -6.35 2.85
C LYS A 91 16.30 -5.94 4.19
N SER A 92 15.90 -4.67 4.34
CA SER A 92 15.44 -4.12 5.62
C SER A 92 14.03 -3.55 5.57
N ARG A 93 13.24 -3.84 6.60
CA ARG A 93 11.91 -3.23 6.83
C ARG A 93 11.99 -1.74 7.15
N VAL A 94 13.15 -1.23 7.56
CA VAL A 94 13.40 0.22 7.70
C VAL A 94 13.20 0.92 6.35
N ALA A 95 13.53 0.24 5.24
CA ALA A 95 13.31 0.79 3.90
C ALA A 95 11.81 0.94 3.57
N VAL A 96 10.96 0.03 4.06
CA VAL A 96 9.50 0.18 3.97
C VAL A 96 9.04 1.33 4.84
N HIS A 97 9.48 1.37 6.11
CA HIS A 97 9.08 2.41 7.07
C HIS A 97 9.38 3.83 6.56
N ASN A 98 10.58 4.06 6.04
CA ASN A 98 10.99 5.38 5.53
C ASN A 98 10.10 5.83 4.37
N ARG A 99 9.83 4.95 3.39
CA ARG A 99 8.95 5.27 2.26
C ARG A 99 7.50 5.50 2.69
N ILE A 100 7.01 4.75 3.69
CA ILE A 100 5.69 5.01 4.27
C ILE A 100 5.66 6.36 4.97
N LYS A 101 6.74 6.74 5.68
CA LYS A 101 6.86 8.06 6.29
C LYS A 101 6.82 9.15 5.22
N ASP A 102 7.55 8.98 4.12
CA ASP A 102 7.55 9.92 3.00
C ASP A 102 6.15 10.05 2.37
N LEU A 103 5.46 8.93 2.13
CA LEU A 103 4.07 8.92 1.66
C LEU A 103 3.12 9.63 2.64
N LYS A 104 3.32 9.48 3.96
CA LYS A 104 2.55 10.23 4.96
C LYS A 104 2.80 11.73 4.88
N THR A 105 4.05 12.15 4.72
CA THR A 105 4.42 13.56 4.53
C THR A 105 3.76 14.14 3.28
N LEU A 106 3.63 13.34 2.20
CA LEU A 106 2.87 13.71 1.00
C LEU A 106 1.35 13.80 1.20
N GLY A 107 0.84 13.47 2.38
CA GLY A 107 -0.57 13.60 2.76
C GLY A 107 -1.40 12.31 2.64
N PHE A 108 -0.78 11.16 2.32
CA PHE A 108 -1.49 9.88 2.38
C PHE A 108 -1.77 9.48 3.83
N LYS A 109 -3.04 9.16 4.11
CA LYS A 109 -3.45 8.73 5.46
C LYS A 109 -3.18 7.24 5.59
N ILE A 110 -2.03 6.89 6.18
CA ILE A 110 -1.60 5.51 6.39
C ILE A 110 -1.51 5.23 7.89
N GLU A 111 -2.27 4.28 8.39
CA GLU A 111 -2.15 3.78 9.75
C GLU A 111 -0.97 2.81 9.84
N SER A 112 -0.31 2.77 10.99
CA SER A 112 0.82 1.87 11.26
C SER A 112 0.56 1.06 12.51
N LYS A 113 0.84 -0.24 12.45
CA LYS A 113 0.73 -1.17 13.58
C LYS A 113 2.11 -1.66 13.98
N SER A 114 2.43 -1.51 15.27
CA SER A 114 3.64 -2.08 15.88
C SER A 114 3.54 -3.61 16.00
N GLY A 115 4.68 -4.29 15.95
CA GLY A 115 4.75 -5.75 16.12
C GLY A 115 5.93 -6.38 15.38
N PRO A 116 6.13 -7.70 15.53
CA PRO A 116 7.31 -8.40 15.00
C PRO A 116 7.45 -8.25 13.49
N PHE A 117 6.35 -8.13 12.73
CA PHE A 117 6.36 -7.90 11.28
C PHE A 117 5.95 -6.47 10.88
N GLY A 118 5.45 -5.67 11.82
CA GLY A 118 4.82 -4.38 11.54
C GLY A 118 3.61 -4.50 10.60
N GLY A 119 2.85 -3.41 10.44
CA GLY A 119 1.73 -3.41 9.52
C GLY A 119 1.36 -2.01 9.05
N TYR A 120 0.82 -1.91 7.85
CA TYR A 120 0.41 -0.65 7.24
C TYR A 120 -0.98 -0.77 6.59
N LYS A 121 -1.80 0.27 6.73
CA LYS A 121 -3.13 0.32 6.15
C LYS A 121 -3.42 1.71 5.60
N ILE A 122 -3.78 1.81 4.33
CA ILE A 122 -4.22 3.08 3.76
C ILE A 122 -5.69 3.32 4.08
N VAL A 123 -5.97 4.46 4.70
CA VAL A 123 -7.33 4.87 5.13
C VAL A 123 -7.80 6.14 4.45
N GLY A 124 -6.94 6.81 3.69
CA GLY A 124 -7.31 7.98 2.92
C GLY A 124 -6.19 8.50 2.02
N TYR A 125 -6.58 9.38 1.11
CA TYR A 125 -5.74 9.96 0.07
C TYR A 125 -5.76 11.48 0.17
N PRO A 126 -4.66 12.18 -0.14
CA PRO A 126 -4.66 13.64 -0.23
C PRO A 126 -5.49 14.10 -1.44
N GLU A 127 -6.02 15.33 -1.39
CA GLU A 127 -6.92 15.87 -2.42
C GLU A 127 -6.26 15.93 -3.79
N TRP A 128 -5.01 16.39 -3.86
CA TRP A 128 -4.24 16.45 -5.11
C TRP A 128 -4.12 15.10 -5.82
N PHE A 129 -4.18 14.00 -5.06
CA PHE A 129 -4.15 12.64 -5.62
C PHE A 129 -5.52 12.19 -6.13
N LYS A 130 -6.61 12.69 -5.52
CA LYS A 130 -7.99 12.35 -5.92
C LYS A 130 -8.43 13.12 -7.17
N ASN A 131 -7.95 14.34 -7.36
CA ASN A 131 -8.33 15.20 -8.49
C ASN A 131 -7.88 14.64 -9.85
N ASN A 132 -7.07 13.59 -9.88
CA ASN A 132 -6.65 12.86 -11.07
C ASN A 132 -7.46 11.57 -11.33
N LYS A 133 -8.59 11.37 -10.64
CA LYS A 133 -9.47 10.19 -10.81
C LYS A 133 -10.86 10.49 -11.38
N GLU A 134 -11.04 11.69 -11.94
CA GLU A 134 -12.20 11.98 -12.80
C GLU A 134 -11.81 11.76 -14.27
N LEU A 135 -11.99 10.51 -14.73
CA LEU A 135 -12.26 10.14 -16.12
C LEU A 135 -13.21 8.92 -16.11
#